data_AF-A0A7K2BQR7-F1
#
_entry.id   AF-A0A7K2BQR7-F1
#
_cell.length_a   1.000
_cell.length_b   1.000
_cell.length_c   1.000
_cell.angle_alpha   90.00
_cell.angle_beta   90.00
_cell.angle_gamma   90.00
#
_symmetry.space_group_name_H-M   'P 1'
#
loop_
_entity.id
_entity.type
_entity.pdbx_description
1 polymer ?
#
loop_
_entity_poly.entity_id
_entity_poly.type
_entity_poly.pdbx_seq_one_letter_code
_entity_poly.pdbx_strand_id
1 'polypeptide(L)'
;MRVSQSRYGVSWQSGGYPVMRGRLRARSVVQAGLGRLRFLAPEGWVRRILVAGFAALVVAGVWVLSPGTTQAQSNVVTVPGDWALIPSGLNPGDQFRLLIRTSTTRNAQSSAIADYDTHVRNRIAAGHAAIQAYSSDFKAVGSTSTVDARDHIRMNPNNSAHADVAVYWLNGLRVAANTTGFWGQTWENWAGGDCRDEAGTACTNASNWPWTGTDSDGTKASSSQSLGNSTVRHGSLASNNNTTSPISKNHVAASQTRPLFGISPVFEVATERDDVTVSRTSFDLEELGSFDAGFYTVRLWSDPGADVTVTAVSSDTAAVVVDTDSSTDGLQSTLTFTSGASGNWDTAQNVTVSAVNDGDVADEQGVVITNTATAASGPYNGIGIDSVTVDVTDAGHGVLIDAPATVTVGAGDTREYLIRPKSDPGGTVSFSATSSSAHATVPSSAVSFTGSDWRTPKPVVVTGVSVGSATVSHSVTAATADYPATLTIPSVQVSVVAVPSASFRATTYSAGEDPSSNLVDVWVDLSADAPSGGVDVHYALSGTATASDYSGFRQAVDHATMTGSVSLRAGSRSAKATLSVDDDCVEDDGETIVLTLTDGTGYDVGTTGNVTTVTIADDDDPARPEIGVRGGPAVAEGD
;
A
#
# COMPACT_ATOMS: atom_id res chain seq x y z
N MET A 1 28.44 3.90 55.26
CA MET A 1 29.00 4.21 56.59
C MET A 1 28.21 5.40 57.15
N ARG A 2 27.50 5.24 58.29
CA ARG A 2 26.79 6.22 59.17
C ARG A 2 25.90 7.31 58.51
N VAL A 3 24.57 7.21 58.55
CA VAL A 3 23.59 7.60 59.60
C VAL A 3 23.52 9.11 59.90
N SER A 4 22.36 9.72 59.68
CA SER A 4 21.76 10.75 60.56
C SER A 4 20.25 10.89 60.29
N GLN A 5 19.45 10.71 61.34
CA GLN A 5 18.01 10.98 61.40
C GLN A 5 17.77 12.45 61.80
N SER A 6 16.65 13.04 61.38
CA SER A 6 15.97 14.04 62.23
C SER A 6 14.45 13.98 62.08
N ARG A 7 13.78 13.97 63.24
CA ARG A 7 12.34 14.11 63.48
C ARG A 7 12.01 15.59 63.65
N TYR A 8 10.84 16.05 63.20
CA TYR A 8 9.98 17.06 63.84
C TYR A 8 8.58 16.87 63.19
N GLY A 9 7.43 16.86 63.86
CA GLY A 9 7.01 17.51 65.09
C GLY A 9 5.76 18.34 64.76
N VAL A 10 4.58 17.76 64.96
CA VAL A 10 3.25 18.34 64.66
C VAL A 10 2.91 19.44 65.67
N SER A 11 2.31 20.55 65.21
CA SER A 11 1.57 21.49 66.06
C SER A 11 0.19 21.78 65.46
N TRP A 12 -0.83 21.81 66.32
CA TRP A 12 -2.22 22.13 66.02
C TRP A 12 -2.52 23.58 66.42
N GLN A 13 -3.26 24.31 65.58
CA GLN A 13 -4.07 25.45 66.00
C GLN A 13 -5.47 25.36 65.40
N SER A 14 -6.44 25.71 66.23
CA SER A 14 -7.89 25.55 66.09
C SER A 14 -8.58 26.79 65.53
N GLY A 15 -9.70 26.59 64.82
CA GLY A 15 -10.89 27.45 64.97
C GLY A 15 -11.57 27.89 63.67
N GLY A 16 -12.84 27.49 63.49
CA GLY A 16 -13.83 28.20 62.66
C GLY A 16 -14.70 27.34 61.74
N TYR A 17 -15.88 26.91 62.23
CA TYR A 17 -16.97 26.35 61.41
C TYR A 17 -17.90 27.49 60.91
N PRO A 18 -18.69 27.31 59.82
CA PRO A 18 -20.03 26.69 59.97
C PRO A 18 -20.52 25.78 58.81
N VAL A 19 -21.14 24.67 59.24
CA VAL A 19 -22.41 24.05 58.80
C VAL A 19 -22.71 23.84 57.30
N MET A 20 -22.82 22.56 56.88
CA MET A 20 -24.00 22.02 56.17
C MET A 20 -24.12 20.50 56.33
N ARG A 21 -25.37 20.04 56.29
CA ARG A 21 -25.87 18.70 56.67
C ARG A 21 -25.55 17.64 55.61
N GLY A 22 -25.44 16.39 56.05
CA GLY A 22 -24.79 15.30 55.31
C GLY A 22 -25.65 14.45 54.39
N ARG A 23 -24.95 13.58 53.64
CA ARG A 23 -25.31 12.16 53.44
C ARG A 23 -24.07 11.38 52.96
N LEU A 24 -23.86 10.22 53.57
CA LEU A 24 -22.71 9.33 53.44
C LEU A 24 -22.52 8.77 52.01
N ARG A 25 -21.25 8.63 51.59
CA ARG A 25 -20.79 7.52 50.73
C ARG A 25 -19.48 6.96 51.26
N ALA A 26 -19.49 5.67 51.58
CA ALA A 26 -18.32 4.90 51.96
C ALA A 26 -17.40 4.68 50.75
N ARG A 27 -16.09 4.85 50.94
CA ARG A 27 -15.04 4.31 50.06
C ARG A 27 -14.08 3.50 50.93
N SER A 28 -14.09 2.18 50.76
CA SER A 28 -13.08 1.27 51.29
C SER A 28 -11.84 1.32 50.39
N VAL A 29 -10.71 1.73 50.96
CA VAL A 29 -9.37 1.58 50.38
C VAL A 29 -8.83 0.24 50.88
N VAL A 30 -8.51 -0.68 49.97
CA VAL A 30 -7.69 -1.87 50.28
C VAL A 30 -6.39 -1.74 49.50
N GLN A 31 -5.33 -1.54 50.26
CA GLN A 31 -3.94 -1.50 49.84
C GLN A 31 -3.40 -2.94 49.90
N ALA A 32 -2.98 -3.51 48.77
CA ALA A 32 -2.30 -4.81 48.72
C ALA A 32 -0.85 -4.60 48.28
N GLY A 33 0.09 -4.94 49.17
CA GLY A 33 1.52 -4.89 48.93
C GLY A 33 2.00 -6.01 48.02
N LEU A 34 2.81 -5.65 47.02
CA LEU A 34 3.51 -6.60 46.16
C LEU A 34 4.85 -6.99 46.80
N GLY A 35 4.90 -8.21 47.34
CA GLY A 35 6.14 -8.89 47.69
C GLY A 35 6.77 -9.52 46.44
N ARG A 36 8.03 -9.17 46.17
CA ARG A 36 8.86 -9.71 45.08
C ARG A 36 9.19 -11.19 45.33
N LEU A 37 8.79 -12.07 44.42
CA LEU A 37 9.35 -13.42 44.28
C LEU A 37 10.31 -13.44 43.09
N ARG A 38 11.60 -13.65 43.36
CA ARG A 38 12.65 -13.89 42.35
C ARG A 38 12.63 -15.38 42.00
N PHE A 39 12.51 -15.71 40.71
CA PHE A 39 12.86 -17.03 40.17
C PHE A 39 14.04 -16.85 39.21
N LEU A 40 15.12 -17.60 39.49
CA LEU A 40 16.27 -17.81 38.62
C LEU A 40 15.94 -18.99 37.70
N ALA A 41 16.13 -18.83 36.39
CA ALA A 41 16.17 -19.95 35.44
C ALA A 41 17.35 -19.74 34.47
N PRO A 42 18.22 -20.73 34.26
CA PRO A 42 19.21 -20.70 33.18
C PRO A 42 18.65 -21.30 31.88
N GLU A 43 19.32 -20.91 30.80
CA GLU A 43 18.92 -20.95 29.40
C GLU A 43 18.70 -22.33 28.76
N GLY A 44 17.90 -22.36 27.69
CA GLY A 44 18.09 -23.33 26.60
C GLY A 44 16.85 -23.68 25.75
N TRP A 45 16.91 -23.27 24.48
CA TRP A 45 16.26 -23.87 23.29
C TRP A 45 14.79 -23.53 22.99
N VAL A 46 14.62 -22.61 22.03
CA VAL A 46 13.36 -22.33 21.32
C VAL A 46 13.42 -22.99 19.93
N ARG A 47 12.42 -23.81 19.58
CA ARG A 47 11.84 -23.92 18.22
C ARG A 47 10.57 -24.79 18.18
N ARG A 48 9.49 -24.18 17.65
CA ARG A 48 8.47 -24.71 16.70
C ARG A 48 7.24 -25.54 17.18
N ILE A 49 6.07 -25.02 16.77
CA ILE A 49 4.85 -25.67 16.21
C ILE A 49 3.68 -26.05 17.17
N LEU A 50 2.59 -25.26 17.06
CA LEU A 50 1.18 -25.62 16.73
C LEU A 50 0.58 -26.96 17.21
N VAL A 51 -0.61 -26.91 17.85
CA VAL A 51 -1.90 -27.56 17.48
C VAL A 51 -2.82 -27.80 18.71
N ALA A 52 -4.11 -27.64 18.43
CA ALA A 52 -5.36 -27.81 19.18
C ALA A 52 -5.58 -29.07 20.06
N GLY A 53 -6.56 -28.95 20.97
CA GLY A 53 -7.72 -29.87 20.98
C GLY A 53 -7.91 -30.88 22.13
N PHE A 54 -9.07 -30.75 22.78
CA PHE A 54 -9.96 -31.78 23.36
C PHE A 54 -9.86 -32.30 24.83
N ALA A 55 -11.05 -32.23 25.46
CA ALA A 55 -11.78 -33.25 26.24
C ALA A 55 -11.60 -33.42 27.78
N ALA A 56 -12.63 -32.95 28.49
CA ALA A 56 -13.43 -33.54 29.58
C ALA A 56 -12.87 -34.64 30.52
N LEU A 57 -13.05 -34.40 31.82
CA LEU A 57 -13.28 -35.44 32.85
C LEU A 57 -14.30 -34.94 33.89
N VAL A 58 -15.34 -35.75 34.17
CA VAL A 58 -16.34 -35.55 35.22
C VAL A 58 -15.93 -36.34 36.47
N VAL A 59 -16.16 -35.81 37.67
CA VAL A 59 -16.90 -36.45 38.81
C VAL A 59 -16.71 -35.67 40.14
N ALA A 60 -17.81 -35.65 40.90
CA ALA A 60 -18.00 -35.42 42.35
C ALA A 60 -18.50 -34.02 42.79
N GLY A 61 -19.76 -34.01 43.22
CA GLY A 61 -20.49 -32.83 43.70
C GLY A 61 -20.28 -32.52 45.17
N VAL A 62 -20.41 -31.24 45.49
CA VAL A 62 -20.82 -30.71 46.79
C VAL A 62 -21.74 -29.53 46.50
N TRP A 63 -22.97 -29.59 47.00
CA TRP A 63 -23.92 -28.49 46.96
C TRP A 63 -23.50 -27.41 47.96
N VAL A 64 -23.09 -26.25 47.47
CA VAL A 64 -23.04 -25.02 48.28
C VAL A 64 -24.16 -24.11 47.79
N LEU A 65 -25.21 -23.98 48.61
CA LEU A 65 -26.22 -22.93 48.48
C LEU A 65 -25.51 -21.58 48.57
N SER A 66 -25.42 -20.87 47.45
CA SER A 66 -24.98 -19.48 47.41
C SER A 66 -26.21 -18.57 47.23
N PRO A 67 -26.31 -17.45 47.96
CA PRO A 67 -27.43 -16.53 47.85
C PRO A 67 -27.46 -15.88 46.47
N GLY A 68 -28.68 -15.60 45.99
CA GLY A 68 -28.99 -15.21 44.61
C GLY A 68 -28.00 -14.24 43.98
N THR A 69 -27.39 -14.67 42.89
CA THR A 69 -26.73 -13.79 41.95
C THR A 69 -27.80 -13.09 41.12
N THR A 70 -27.98 -11.78 41.37
CA THR A 70 -28.38 -10.84 40.33
C THR A 70 -27.47 -11.06 39.12
N GLN A 71 -28.01 -11.61 38.03
CA GLN A 71 -27.27 -11.82 36.78
C GLN A 71 -26.90 -10.46 36.19
N ALA A 72 -25.61 -10.12 36.23
CA ALA A 72 -25.01 -9.17 35.31
C ALA A 72 -24.62 -9.92 34.03
N GLN A 73 -25.14 -9.54 32.86
CA GLN A 73 -24.39 -9.58 31.59
C GLN A 73 -25.21 -8.95 30.45
N SER A 74 -24.90 -7.69 30.16
CA SER A 74 -25.23 -6.98 28.94
C SER A 74 -24.27 -7.42 27.84
N ASN A 75 -24.69 -8.28 26.91
CA ASN A 75 -23.89 -8.57 25.72
C ASN A 75 -24.17 -7.49 24.67
N VAL A 76 -23.58 -6.31 24.89
CA VAL A 76 -23.42 -5.27 23.86
C VAL A 76 -22.08 -5.52 23.18
N VAL A 77 -22.09 -5.48 21.85
CA VAL A 77 -20.90 -5.67 21.00
C VAL A 77 -20.63 -4.37 20.28
N THR A 78 -19.47 -3.77 20.52
CA THR A 78 -19.07 -2.55 19.82
C THR A 78 -18.60 -2.88 18.40
N VAL A 79 -19.07 -2.11 17.42
CA VAL A 79 -18.68 -2.20 16.01
C VAL A 79 -18.02 -0.90 15.56
N PRO A 80 -17.04 -0.92 14.63
CA PRO A 80 -16.41 0.30 14.10
C PRO A 80 -17.41 1.33 13.57
N GLY A 81 -17.10 2.63 13.63
CA GLY A 81 -18.00 3.70 13.15
C GLY A 81 -18.23 3.67 11.64
N ASP A 82 -17.28 3.12 10.89
CA ASP A 82 -17.32 2.86 9.46
C ASP A 82 -17.89 1.48 9.08
N TRP A 83 -18.43 0.72 10.06
CA TRP A 83 -18.93 -0.62 9.80
C TRP A 83 -20.09 -0.60 8.81
N ALA A 84 -19.90 -1.25 7.64
CA ALA A 84 -20.80 -1.18 6.48
C ALA A 84 -22.27 -1.62 6.72
N LEU A 85 -22.57 -2.22 7.87
CA LEU A 85 -23.91 -2.68 8.24
C LEU A 85 -24.60 -1.80 9.29
N ILE A 86 -24.01 -0.67 9.66
CA ILE A 86 -24.68 0.34 10.50
C ILE A 86 -25.87 0.91 9.70
N PRO A 87 -27.11 0.79 10.23
CA PRO A 87 -28.26 1.43 9.62
C PRO A 87 -28.10 2.93 9.49
N SER A 88 -28.62 3.51 8.41
CA SER A 88 -28.53 4.94 8.17
C SER A 88 -29.19 5.77 9.28
N GLY A 89 -28.51 6.85 9.66
CA GLY A 89 -28.98 7.79 10.69
C GLY A 89 -28.63 7.41 12.13
N LEU A 90 -27.86 6.33 12.34
CA LEU A 90 -27.27 6.02 13.64
C LEU A 90 -25.92 6.73 13.78
N ASN A 91 -25.68 7.30 14.95
CA ASN A 91 -24.47 8.03 15.32
C ASN A 91 -23.61 7.20 16.29
N PRO A 92 -22.35 7.59 16.53
CA PRO A 92 -21.54 6.99 17.57
C PRO A 92 -22.24 6.93 18.94
N GLY A 93 -22.21 5.76 19.58
CA GLY A 93 -22.93 5.45 20.82
C GLY A 93 -24.36 4.92 20.63
N ASP A 94 -24.94 5.01 19.42
CA ASP A 94 -26.27 4.43 19.17
C ASP A 94 -26.22 2.90 19.17
N GLN A 95 -27.28 2.29 19.68
CA GLN A 95 -27.43 0.83 19.78
C GLN A 95 -28.50 0.30 18.83
N PHE A 96 -28.23 -0.85 18.20
CA PHE A 96 -29.16 -1.50 17.27
C PHE A 96 -29.02 -3.03 17.27
N ARG A 97 -29.99 -3.70 16.64
CA ARG A 97 -29.92 -5.14 16.32
C ARG A 97 -30.19 -5.38 14.84
N LEU A 98 -29.61 -6.45 14.32
CA LEU A 98 -29.82 -6.93 12.96
C LEU A 98 -30.68 -8.20 12.97
N LEU A 99 -31.65 -8.24 12.06
CA LEU A 99 -32.55 -9.36 11.81
C LEU A 99 -32.29 -9.92 10.41
N ILE A 100 -32.29 -11.24 10.31
CA ILE A 100 -32.24 -11.96 9.05
C ILE A 100 -33.38 -12.98 8.96
N ARG A 101 -33.71 -13.39 7.75
CA ARG A 101 -34.42 -14.64 7.46
C ARG A 101 -33.45 -15.60 6.77
N THR A 102 -33.24 -16.78 7.33
CA THR A 102 -32.30 -17.75 6.74
C THR A 102 -32.66 -18.06 5.29
N SER A 103 -31.65 -18.05 4.41
CA SER A 103 -31.85 -18.42 3.00
C SER A 103 -32.17 -19.91 2.82
N THR A 104 -31.72 -20.76 3.75
CA THR A 104 -32.04 -22.19 3.78
C THR A 104 -33.15 -22.52 4.77
N THR A 105 -33.73 -23.70 4.61
CA THR A 105 -34.88 -24.17 5.39
C THR A 105 -34.53 -25.41 6.19
N ARG A 106 -35.29 -25.65 7.27
CA ARG A 106 -35.22 -26.87 8.06
C ARG A 106 -36.57 -27.27 8.65
N ASN A 107 -36.67 -28.51 9.10
CA ASN A 107 -37.83 -28.99 9.85
C ASN A 107 -37.83 -28.43 11.29
N ALA A 108 -38.98 -28.56 11.97
CA ALA A 108 -39.19 -28.06 13.33
C ALA A 108 -39.44 -29.19 14.35
N GLN A 109 -38.88 -30.38 14.12
CA GLN A 109 -39.10 -31.56 14.97
C GLN A 109 -38.25 -31.57 16.24
N SER A 110 -37.16 -30.79 16.30
CA SER A 110 -36.33 -30.75 17.50
C SER A 110 -37.01 -29.96 18.61
N SER A 111 -36.98 -30.50 19.83
CA SER A 111 -37.43 -29.80 21.05
C SER A 111 -36.31 -28.95 21.69
N ALA A 112 -35.08 -29.02 21.18
CA ALA A 112 -33.94 -28.27 21.69
C ALA A 112 -33.77 -26.95 20.94
N ILE A 113 -33.89 -25.82 21.64
CA ILE A 113 -33.74 -24.49 21.02
C ILE A 113 -32.34 -24.30 20.39
N ALA A 114 -31.32 -24.94 20.96
CA ALA A 114 -29.94 -24.88 20.50
C ALA A 114 -29.74 -25.43 19.08
N ASP A 115 -30.58 -26.34 18.61
CA ASP A 115 -30.51 -26.85 17.24
C ASP A 115 -30.91 -25.77 16.23
N TYR A 116 -31.87 -24.92 16.61
CA TYR A 116 -32.34 -23.80 15.78
C TYR A 116 -31.32 -22.68 15.76
N ASP A 117 -30.72 -22.38 16.92
CA ASP A 117 -29.57 -21.48 16.98
C ASP A 117 -28.45 -21.98 16.08
N THR A 118 -28.05 -23.26 16.21
CA THR A 118 -26.98 -23.84 15.39
C THR A 118 -27.23 -23.67 13.90
N HIS A 119 -28.46 -23.86 13.44
CA HIS A 119 -28.83 -23.58 12.05
C HIS A 119 -28.62 -22.10 11.69
N VAL A 120 -29.11 -21.17 12.51
CA VAL A 120 -28.92 -19.72 12.29
C VAL A 120 -27.45 -19.34 12.30
N ARG A 121 -26.66 -19.77 13.28
CA ARG A 121 -25.22 -19.47 13.39
C ARG A 121 -24.46 -19.97 12.15
N ASN A 122 -24.78 -21.17 11.66
CA ASN A 122 -24.17 -21.70 10.44
C ASN A 122 -24.53 -20.87 9.21
N ARG A 123 -25.71 -20.24 9.17
CA ARG A 123 -26.06 -19.29 8.11
C ARG A 123 -25.29 -18.00 8.22
N ILE A 124 -25.18 -17.42 9.43
CA ILE A 124 -24.41 -16.19 9.65
C ILE A 124 -22.93 -16.40 9.30
N ALA A 125 -22.34 -17.51 9.72
CA ALA A 125 -20.95 -17.87 9.41
C ALA A 125 -20.70 -18.05 7.90
N ALA A 126 -21.73 -18.40 7.12
CA ALA A 126 -21.68 -18.51 5.67
C ALA A 126 -22.20 -17.25 4.93
N GLY A 127 -22.61 -16.22 5.67
CA GLY A 127 -23.26 -15.02 5.16
C GLY A 127 -22.28 -13.87 4.94
N HIS A 128 -22.80 -12.64 5.07
CA HIS A 128 -22.06 -11.40 4.84
C HIS A 128 -20.79 -11.32 5.71
N ALA A 129 -19.65 -10.99 5.10
CA ALA A 129 -18.33 -11.01 5.75
C ALA A 129 -18.30 -10.22 7.07
N ALA A 130 -18.94 -9.04 7.09
CA ALA A 130 -18.98 -8.17 8.25
C ALA A 130 -19.67 -8.77 9.50
N ILE A 131 -20.49 -9.82 9.39
CA ILE A 131 -21.16 -10.48 10.55
C ILE A 131 -20.67 -11.90 10.85
N GLN A 132 -19.79 -12.48 10.03
CA GLN A 132 -19.33 -13.86 10.22
C GLN A 132 -18.66 -14.07 11.59
N ALA A 133 -17.85 -13.09 12.03
CA ALA A 133 -17.17 -13.11 13.32
C ALA A 133 -18.12 -13.12 14.52
N TYR A 134 -19.36 -12.64 14.35
CA TYR A 134 -20.38 -12.58 15.40
C TYR A 134 -21.37 -13.75 15.33
N SER A 135 -21.12 -14.73 14.47
CA SER A 135 -22.04 -15.86 14.23
C SER A 135 -22.40 -16.63 15.50
N SER A 136 -21.51 -16.74 16.49
CA SER A 136 -21.77 -17.36 17.80
C SER A 136 -22.93 -16.74 18.57
N ASP A 137 -23.13 -15.44 18.39
CA ASP A 137 -24.01 -14.62 19.22
C ASP A 137 -25.41 -14.44 18.62
N PHE A 138 -25.58 -14.80 17.35
CA PHE A 138 -26.90 -14.83 16.73
C PHE A 138 -27.75 -15.98 17.28
N LYS A 139 -29.04 -15.71 17.43
CA LYS A 139 -30.03 -16.65 17.97
C LYS A 139 -31.22 -16.79 17.04
N ALA A 140 -31.82 -17.97 17.04
CA ALA A 140 -33.09 -18.18 16.35
C ALA A 140 -34.22 -17.50 17.11
N VAL A 141 -35.10 -16.78 16.41
CA VAL A 141 -36.32 -16.21 16.99
C VAL A 141 -37.38 -17.30 17.02
N GLY A 142 -37.46 -18.02 18.15
CA GLY A 142 -38.48 -19.05 18.33
C GLY A 142 -38.55 -19.62 19.73
N SER A 143 -39.65 -20.34 20.00
CA SER A 143 -39.95 -20.94 21.30
C SER A 143 -40.08 -22.45 21.19
N THR A 144 -39.58 -23.15 22.20
CA THR A 144 -39.87 -24.57 22.44
C THR A 144 -40.89 -24.70 23.56
N SER A 145 -41.28 -25.92 23.93
CA SER A 145 -42.18 -26.13 25.07
C SER A 145 -41.60 -25.66 26.41
N THR A 146 -40.28 -25.47 26.50
CA THR A 146 -39.57 -25.09 27.72
C THR A 146 -38.85 -23.74 27.64
N VAL A 147 -38.83 -23.09 26.47
CA VAL A 147 -38.10 -21.84 26.23
C VAL A 147 -39.01 -20.86 25.52
N ASP A 148 -39.25 -19.70 26.12
CA ASP A 148 -39.95 -18.58 25.49
C ASP A 148 -38.95 -17.76 24.63
N ALA A 149 -39.33 -17.42 23.39
CA ALA A 149 -38.48 -16.71 22.44
C ALA A 149 -38.00 -15.36 22.99
N ARG A 150 -38.87 -14.62 23.67
CA ARG A 150 -38.57 -13.31 24.27
C ARG A 150 -37.44 -13.36 25.30
N ASP A 151 -37.33 -14.45 26.06
CA ASP A 151 -36.25 -14.65 27.02
C ASP A 151 -35.00 -15.16 26.31
N HIS A 152 -35.17 -16.08 25.36
CA HIS A 152 -34.08 -16.67 24.57
C HIS A 152 -33.25 -15.61 23.84
N ILE A 153 -33.90 -14.70 23.11
CA ILE A 153 -33.22 -13.65 22.33
C ILE A 153 -32.94 -12.39 23.16
N ARG A 154 -33.25 -12.40 24.46
CA ARG A 154 -33.08 -11.29 25.41
C ARG A 154 -33.84 -10.02 24.96
N MET A 155 -35.08 -10.21 24.53
CA MET A 155 -35.99 -9.14 24.16
C MET A 155 -37.30 -9.30 24.93
N ASN A 156 -37.26 -9.59 26.23
CA ASN A 156 -38.49 -9.66 27.02
C ASN A 156 -38.93 -8.24 27.42
N PRO A 157 -40.12 -7.78 27.01
CA PRO A 157 -40.60 -6.41 27.31
C PRO A 157 -40.65 -6.09 28.80
N ASN A 158 -40.69 -7.09 29.68
CA ASN A 158 -40.80 -6.91 31.12
C ASN A 158 -39.45 -6.73 31.83
N ASN A 159 -38.32 -7.07 31.20
CA ASN A 159 -37.02 -7.07 31.87
C ASN A 159 -35.80 -6.87 30.94
N SER A 160 -35.99 -6.50 29.67
CA SER A 160 -34.88 -6.22 28.76
C SER A 160 -34.15 -4.94 29.18
N ALA A 161 -32.84 -5.04 29.40
CA ALA A 161 -31.95 -3.87 29.61
C ALA A 161 -31.79 -2.99 28.36
N HIS A 162 -32.24 -3.49 27.20
CA HIS A 162 -32.15 -2.85 25.89
C HIS A 162 -33.55 -2.74 25.28
N ALA A 163 -34.54 -2.36 26.09
CA ALA A 163 -35.93 -2.27 25.66
C ALA A 163 -36.11 -1.32 24.47
N ASP A 164 -35.37 -0.20 24.45
CA ASP A 164 -35.48 0.86 23.44
C ASP A 164 -34.59 0.64 22.20
N VAL A 165 -33.85 -0.47 22.13
CA VAL A 165 -32.97 -0.76 20.99
C VAL A 165 -33.79 -1.19 19.77
N ALA A 166 -33.60 -0.47 18.66
CA ALA A 166 -34.27 -0.74 17.39
C ALA A 166 -33.71 -1.98 16.69
N VAL A 167 -34.57 -2.66 15.93
CA VAL A 167 -34.23 -3.83 15.12
C VAL A 167 -34.32 -3.45 13.64
N TYR A 168 -33.32 -3.81 12.85
CA TYR A 168 -33.23 -3.54 11.42
C TYR A 168 -33.04 -4.84 10.65
N TRP A 169 -33.54 -4.91 9.42
CA TRP A 169 -33.10 -5.97 8.51
C TRP A 169 -31.60 -5.82 8.21
N LEU A 170 -30.89 -6.93 8.04
CA LEU A 170 -29.48 -6.90 7.63
C LEU A 170 -29.33 -6.12 6.30
N ASN A 171 -28.61 -5.00 6.32
CA ASN A 171 -28.48 -4.12 5.16
C ASN A 171 -29.86 -3.66 4.60
N GLY A 172 -30.78 -3.31 5.50
CA GLY A 172 -32.15 -2.98 5.13
C GLY A 172 -32.87 -2.05 6.10
N LEU A 173 -34.19 -1.92 5.91
CA LEU A 173 -35.04 -0.99 6.64
C LEU A 173 -35.26 -1.43 8.09
N ARG A 174 -35.68 -0.47 8.93
CA ARG A 174 -36.05 -0.73 10.33
C ARG A 174 -37.26 -1.67 10.41
N VAL A 175 -37.12 -2.73 11.19
CA VAL A 175 -38.19 -3.70 11.48
C VAL A 175 -39.10 -3.19 12.59
N ALA A 176 -38.49 -2.72 13.68
CA ALA A 176 -39.20 -2.22 14.85
C ALA A 176 -38.33 -1.21 15.62
N ALA A 177 -38.94 -0.13 16.10
CA ALA A 177 -38.26 0.89 16.90
C ALA A 177 -37.74 0.39 18.27
N ASN A 178 -38.31 -0.68 18.82
CA ASN A 178 -37.97 -1.18 20.15
C ASN A 178 -38.49 -2.61 20.38
N THR A 179 -38.19 -3.17 21.55
CA THR A 179 -38.60 -4.53 21.97
C THR A 179 -40.12 -4.72 21.94
N THR A 180 -40.90 -3.72 22.36
CA THR A 180 -42.37 -3.78 22.36
C THR A 180 -42.92 -3.79 20.93
N GLY A 181 -42.36 -2.98 20.04
CA GLY A 181 -42.69 -2.99 18.61
C GLY A 181 -42.35 -4.31 17.94
N PHE A 182 -41.24 -4.96 18.34
CA PHE A 182 -40.82 -6.24 17.79
C PHE A 182 -41.78 -7.39 18.14
N TRP A 183 -42.29 -7.46 19.38
CA TRP A 183 -43.35 -8.41 19.77
C TRP A 183 -44.77 -7.89 19.51
N GLY A 184 -44.89 -6.77 18.80
CA GLY A 184 -46.17 -6.27 18.34
C GLY A 184 -46.80 -7.21 17.32
N GLN A 185 -48.11 -7.03 17.07
CA GLN A 185 -48.79 -7.78 16.01
C GLN A 185 -48.34 -7.34 14.60
N THR A 186 -47.65 -6.20 14.47
CA THR A 186 -47.19 -5.62 13.20
C THR A 186 -45.76 -5.08 13.33
N TRP A 187 -44.96 -5.24 12.28
CA TRP A 187 -43.65 -4.57 12.11
C TRP A 187 -43.76 -3.39 11.14
N GLU A 188 -42.80 -2.46 11.20
CA GLU A 188 -42.76 -1.27 10.35
C GLU A 188 -42.50 -1.65 8.88
N ASN A 189 -41.50 -2.50 8.64
CA ASN A 189 -41.11 -2.97 7.30
C ASN A 189 -40.92 -4.49 7.34
N TRP A 190 -41.89 -5.24 6.80
CA TRP A 190 -41.89 -6.71 6.86
C TRP A 190 -42.60 -7.37 5.67
N ALA A 191 -42.84 -6.60 4.61
CA ALA A 191 -43.28 -7.19 3.36
C ALA A 191 -42.17 -8.10 2.80
N GLY A 192 -42.54 -9.04 1.93
CA GLY A 192 -41.59 -9.97 1.34
C GLY A 192 -40.37 -9.34 0.67
N GLY A 193 -40.49 -8.12 0.13
CA GLY A 193 -39.38 -7.37 -0.46
C GLY A 193 -38.46 -6.65 0.54
N ASP A 194 -38.93 -6.44 1.78
CA ASP A 194 -38.18 -5.75 2.83
C ASP A 194 -37.23 -6.70 3.55
N CYS A 195 -37.59 -7.99 3.59
CA CYS A 195 -36.80 -8.98 4.32
C CYS A 195 -35.42 -9.17 3.69
N ARG A 196 -34.45 -9.53 4.53
CA ARG A 196 -33.06 -9.75 4.12
C ARG A 196 -32.57 -11.09 4.65
N ASP A 197 -31.81 -11.81 3.84
CA ASP A 197 -31.11 -13.02 4.27
C ASP A 197 -29.75 -12.72 4.90
N GLU A 198 -29.01 -13.76 5.29
CA GLU A 198 -27.68 -13.64 5.90
C GLU A 198 -26.62 -12.98 5.00
N ALA A 199 -26.86 -12.85 3.69
CA ALA A 199 -25.99 -12.13 2.76
C ALA A 199 -26.39 -10.65 2.62
N GLY A 200 -27.48 -10.22 3.26
CA GLY A 200 -28.07 -8.91 3.04
C GLY A 200 -28.86 -8.81 1.73
N THR A 201 -29.21 -9.95 1.12
CA THR A 201 -29.98 -10.00 -0.12
C THR A 201 -31.47 -10.07 0.19
N ALA A 202 -32.32 -9.44 -0.64
CA ALA A 202 -33.77 -9.53 -0.49
C ALA A 202 -34.24 -10.99 -0.55
N CYS A 203 -35.02 -11.45 0.43
CA CYS A 203 -35.35 -12.88 0.44
C CYS A 203 -36.29 -13.25 -0.70
N THR A 204 -36.00 -14.39 -1.33
CA THR A 204 -36.88 -15.00 -2.33
C THR A 204 -37.96 -15.85 -1.63
N ASN A 205 -39.16 -15.89 -2.21
CA ASN A 205 -40.31 -16.69 -1.73
C ASN A 205 -40.78 -16.37 -0.30
N ALA A 206 -41.23 -15.13 -0.07
CA ALA A 206 -41.83 -14.68 1.20
C ALA A 206 -43.08 -15.48 1.64
N SER A 207 -43.69 -16.26 0.74
CA SER A 207 -44.76 -17.22 1.05
C SER A 207 -44.29 -18.42 1.87
N ASN A 208 -42.99 -18.72 1.90
CA ASN A 208 -42.42 -19.74 2.79
C ASN A 208 -42.11 -19.10 4.15
N TRP A 209 -43.13 -19.09 5.01
CA TRP A 209 -43.13 -18.36 6.27
C TRP A 209 -42.19 -18.96 7.32
N PRO A 210 -41.42 -18.15 8.08
CA PRO A 210 -40.44 -18.67 9.03
C PRO A 210 -41.04 -19.39 10.22
N TRP A 211 -40.38 -20.46 10.66
CA TRP A 211 -40.70 -21.12 11.92
C TRP A 211 -40.50 -20.19 13.10
N THR A 212 -41.45 -20.18 14.04
CA THR A 212 -41.34 -19.41 15.28
C THR A 212 -41.77 -20.24 16.49
N GLY A 213 -42.84 -21.05 16.40
CA GLY A 213 -43.37 -21.78 17.56
C GLY A 213 -43.84 -20.86 18.71
N THR A 214 -44.07 -19.59 18.41
CA THR A 214 -44.17 -18.50 19.40
C THR A 214 -45.49 -17.77 19.19
N ASP A 215 -46.14 -17.32 20.26
CA ASP A 215 -47.27 -16.40 20.22
C ASP A 215 -46.77 -14.95 20.01
N SER A 216 -47.66 -14.02 19.66
CA SER A 216 -47.21 -12.68 19.25
C SER A 216 -46.43 -11.94 20.33
N ASP A 217 -46.70 -12.20 21.61
CA ASP A 217 -46.01 -11.58 22.75
C ASP A 217 -44.62 -12.19 23.09
N GLY A 218 -44.15 -13.11 22.23
CA GLY A 218 -42.86 -13.76 22.37
C GLY A 218 -42.83 -14.94 23.35
N THR A 219 -43.98 -15.35 23.90
CA THR A 219 -44.11 -16.59 24.67
C THR A 219 -44.25 -17.81 23.79
N LYS A 220 -43.95 -18.99 24.31
CA LYS A 220 -44.22 -20.26 23.64
C LYS A 220 -45.71 -20.39 23.30
N ALA A 221 -46.00 -20.93 22.11
CA ALA A 221 -47.36 -21.03 21.62
C ALA A 221 -48.30 -21.85 22.54
N SER A 222 -49.43 -21.27 22.93
CA SER A 222 -50.37 -21.77 23.95
C SER A 222 -51.07 -23.13 23.65
N SER A 223 -51.02 -23.60 22.40
CA SER A 223 -51.75 -24.80 21.93
C SER A 223 -50.86 -26.00 21.58
N SER A 224 -49.72 -26.15 22.27
CA SER A 224 -48.69 -27.17 21.95
C SER A 224 -48.21 -27.05 20.50
N GLN A 225 -48.00 -25.80 20.05
CA GLN A 225 -47.55 -25.45 18.70
C GLN A 225 -46.13 -24.87 18.69
N SER A 226 -45.38 -25.02 19.79
CA SER A 226 -43.97 -24.64 19.88
C SER A 226 -43.09 -25.55 19.04
N LEU A 227 -41.87 -25.11 18.73
CA LEU A 227 -40.84 -25.92 18.09
C LEU A 227 -40.67 -27.25 18.85
N GLY A 228 -40.60 -28.36 18.12
CA GLY A 228 -40.52 -29.72 18.66
C GLY A 228 -41.86 -30.45 18.82
N ASN A 229 -43.00 -29.76 18.64
CA ASN A 229 -44.31 -30.42 18.60
C ASN A 229 -44.62 -30.99 17.22
N SER A 230 -45.69 -31.79 17.10
CA SER A 230 -46.12 -32.41 15.83
C SER A 230 -46.65 -31.39 14.81
N THR A 231 -47.26 -30.31 15.29
CA THR A 231 -47.60 -29.12 14.51
C THR A 231 -46.94 -27.91 15.14
N VAL A 232 -46.42 -27.01 14.32
CA VAL A 232 -45.58 -25.89 14.77
C VAL A 232 -46.13 -24.61 14.19
N ARG A 233 -46.13 -23.54 15.00
CA ARG A 233 -46.53 -22.20 14.60
C ARG A 233 -45.45 -21.52 13.77
N HIS A 234 -45.87 -20.75 12.78
CA HIS A 234 -44.99 -19.96 11.92
C HIS A 234 -45.45 -18.50 11.83
N GLY A 235 -44.54 -17.65 11.36
CA GLY A 235 -44.80 -16.25 11.08
C GLY A 235 -45.57 -16.02 9.76
N SER A 236 -45.47 -14.79 9.26
CA SER A 236 -46.00 -14.34 7.96
C SER A 236 -45.14 -13.21 7.44
N LEU A 237 -44.95 -13.07 6.13
CA LEU A 237 -44.27 -11.91 5.51
C LEU A 237 -45.11 -11.41 4.31
N ALA A 238 -46.43 -11.56 4.40
CA ALA A 238 -47.34 -11.57 3.25
C ALA A 238 -47.78 -10.18 2.77
N SER A 239 -47.77 -9.14 3.61
CA SER A 239 -48.01 -7.71 3.27
C SER A 239 -48.11 -6.88 4.55
N ASN A 240 -47.90 -5.57 4.46
CA ASN A 240 -48.04 -4.58 5.54
C ASN A 240 -49.49 -4.34 6.00
N ASN A 241 -50.37 -5.36 5.96
CA ASN A 241 -51.75 -5.24 6.45
C ASN A 241 -51.90 -5.86 7.85
N ASN A 242 -52.83 -5.32 8.63
CA ASN A 242 -53.00 -5.59 10.07
C ASN A 242 -53.66 -6.94 10.42
N THR A 243 -53.84 -7.85 9.45
CA THR A 243 -54.56 -9.12 9.66
C THR A 243 -53.63 -10.32 9.85
N THR A 244 -52.32 -10.12 9.74
CA THR A 244 -51.32 -11.17 9.94
C THR A 244 -50.19 -10.66 10.84
N SER A 245 -49.52 -11.55 11.56
CA SER A 245 -48.37 -11.19 12.40
C SER A 245 -47.06 -11.78 11.86
N PRO A 246 -45.96 -11.01 11.89
CA PRO A 246 -44.64 -11.50 11.49
C PRO A 246 -44.15 -12.68 12.32
N ILE A 247 -44.56 -12.74 13.59
CA ILE A 247 -44.13 -13.76 14.56
C ILE A 247 -45.11 -14.92 14.67
N SER A 248 -46.43 -14.66 14.63
CA SER A 248 -47.44 -15.65 15.00
C SER A 248 -48.67 -15.61 14.10
N LYS A 249 -48.83 -16.57 13.19
CA LYS A 249 -50.00 -16.65 12.32
C LYS A 249 -50.75 -17.98 12.40
N ASN A 250 -50.28 -19.00 11.69
CA ASN A 250 -50.90 -20.32 11.61
C ASN A 250 -49.90 -21.39 12.05
N HIS A 251 -50.30 -22.65 11.94
CA HIS A 251 -49.46 -23.80 12.25
C HIS A 251 -49.54 -24.84 11.13
N VAL A 252 -48.47 -25.60 10.96
CA VAL A 252 -48.35 -26.68 9.97
C VAL A 252 -47.50 -27.82 10.54
N ALA A 253 -47.49 -28.97 9.87
CA ALA A 253 -46.74 -30.14 10.32
C ALA A 253 -45.24 -29.84 10.47
N ALA A 254 -44.65 -30.28 11.59
CA ALA A 254 -43.25 -30.02 11.92
C ALA A 254 -42.24 -30.66 10.96
N SER A 255 -42.68 -31.65 10.17
CA SER A 255 -41.89 -32.28 9.11
C SER A 255 -41.68 -31.39 7.89
N GLN A 256 -42.47 -30.32 7.72
CA GLN A 256 -42.22 -29.35 6.65
C GLN A 256 -40.92 -28.58 6.87
N THR A 257 -40.24 -28.20 5.79
CA THR A 257 -39.05 -27.36 5.88
C THR A 257 -39.38 -25.89 5.65
N ARG A 258 -38.98 -25.04 6.60
CA ARG A 258 -39.20 -23.58 6.54
C ARG A 258 -37.95 -22.86 7.02
N PRO A 259 -37.76 -21.59 6.62
CA PRO A 259 -36.66 -20.78 7.13
C PRO A 259 -36.88 -20.41 8.60
N LEU A 260 -35.88 -19.80 9.21
CA LEU A 260 -35.94 -19.21 10.55
C LEU A 260 -35.66 -17.71 10.46
N PHE A 261 -36.10 -16.98 11.47
CA PHE A 261 -35.51 -15.68 11.75
C PHE A 261 -34.29 -15.85 12.64
N GLY A 262 -33.23 -15.11 12.33
CA GLY A 262 -32.02 -14.97 13.16
C GLY A 262 -31.86 -13.53 13.61
N ILE A 263 -31.53 -13.30 14.87
CA ILE A 263 -31.31 -11.96 15.42
C ILE A 263 -29.95 -11.86 16.10
N SER A 264 -29.30 -10.72 15.92
CA SER A 264 -27.98 -10.41 16.46
C SER A 264 -28.00 -10.15 17.98
N PRO A 265 -26.83 -10.09 18.65
CA PRO A 265 -26.69 -9.33 19.89
C PRO A 265 -27.01 -7.84 19.70
N VAL A 266 -26.98 -7.05 20.77
CA VAL A 266 -27.01 -5.59 20.63
C VAL A 266 -25.66 -5.15 20.09
N PHE A 267 -25.66 -4.43 18.96
CA PHE A 267 -24.50 -3.72 18.48
C PHE A 267 -24.53 -2.28 18.98
N GLU A 268 -23.37 -1.72 19.29
CA GLU A 268 -23.18 -0.31 19.62
C GLU A 268 -22.17 0.29 18.64
N VAL A 269 -22.53 1.41 18.01
CA VAL A 269 -21.60 2.13 17.13
C VAL A 269 -20.46 2.69 17.99
N ALA A 270 -19.22 2.34 17.68
CA ALA A 270 -18.06 2.83 18.39
C ALA A 270 -18.05 4.37 18.40
N THR A 271 -17.75 4.97 19.54
CA THR A 271 -17.23 6.34 19.56
C THR A 271 -15.89 6.32 18.84
N GLU A 272 -15.84 6.89 17.62
CA GLU A 272 -14.59 7.16 16.90
C GLU A 272 -13.59 7.77 17.88
N ARG A 273 -12.40 7.18 18.00
CA ARG A 273 -11.34 7.79 18.79
C ARG A 273 -10.61 8.74 17.85
N ASP A 274 -10.95 10.02 17.94
CA ASP A 274 -10.16 11.07 17.31
C ASP A 274 -8.73 10.97 17.87
N ASP A 275 -7.78 10.67 17.00
CA ASP A 275 -6.38 10.47 17.37
C ASP A 275 -5.49 10.72 16.17
N VAL A 276 -4.26 11.13 16.44
CA VAL A 276 -3.21 11.26 15.44
C VAL A 276 -2.03 10.40 15.89
N THR A 277 -1.58 9.51 15.02
CA THR A 277 -0.43 8.66 15.33
C THR A 277 0.78 9.04 14.51
N VAL A 278 1.95 8.94 15.14
CA VAL A 278 3.25 8.88 14.45
C VAL A 278 3.73 7.44 14.37
N SER A 279 4.33 7.02 13.26
CA SER A 279 4.81 5.63 13.12
C SER A 279 6.06 5.32 13.92
N ARG A 280 6.80 6.35 14.36
CA ARG A 280 8.05 6.24 15.10
C ARG A 280 8.24 7.48 15.98
N THR A 281 8.72 7.28 17.20
CA THR A 281 8.90 8.34 18.21
C THR A 281 10.36 8.60 18.59
N SER A 282 11.31 7.85 18.03
CA SER A 282 12.74 8.08 18.25
C SER A 282 13.61 7.74 17.05
N PHE A 283 14.68 8.49 16.83
CA PHE A 283 15.74 8.22 15.86
C PHE A 283 17.11 8.32 16.53
N ASP A 284 18.03 7.46 16.09
CA ASP A 284 19.47 7.62 16.31
C ASP A 284 20.04 7.85 14.91
N LEU A 285 20.62 9.02 14.67
CA LEU A 285 21.21 9.41 13.38
C LEU A 285 22.70 9.70 13.56
N GLU A 286 23.48 9.49 12.52
CA GLU A 286 24.85 10.00 12.41
C GLU A 286 24.82 11.32 11.62
N GLU A 287 25.74 12.24 11.94
CA GLU A 287 25.85 13.57 11.33
C GLU A 287 26.34 13.54 9.86
N LEU A 288 25.69 12.75 9.00
CA LEU A 288 26.07 12.52 7.60
C LEU A 288 25.23 13.35 6.62
N GLY A 289 24.39 14.26 7.12
CA GLY A 289 23.45 15.04 6.33
C GLY A 289 22.31 14.16 5.78
N SER A 290 21.90 14.40 4.54
CA SER A 290 20.84 13.63 3.85
C SER A 290 21.17 12.15 3.62
N PHE A 291 22.38 11.70 3.95
CA PHE A 291 22.84 10.32 3.77
C PHE A 291 22.51 9.42 4.96
N ASP A 292 22.17 10.03 6.10
CA ASP A 292 21.60 9.32 7.24
C ASP A 292 20.35 10.06 7.73
N ALA A 293 19.27 9.86 6.97
CA ALA A 293 17.97 10.41 7.24
C ALA A 293 17.01 9.33 7.74
N GLY A 294 16.23 9.67 8.75
CA GLY A 294 15.09 8.90 9.20
C GLY A 294 13.79 9.38 8.54
N PHE A 295 12.75 8.55 8.59
CA PHE A 295 11.40 9.01 8.28
C PHE A 295 10.39 8.42 9.26
N TYR A 296 9.39 9.23 9.62
CA TYR A 296 8.19 8.78 10.30
C TYR A 296 6.97 9.22 9.49
N THR A 297 5.81 8.64 9.77
CA THR A 297 4.56 9.03 9.15
C THR A 297 3.60 9.60 10.17
N VAL A 298 2.75 10.53 9.73
CA VAL A 298 1.61 11.05 10.50
C VAL A 298 0.32 10.56 9.84
N ARG A 299 -0.67 10.15 10.63
CA ARG A 299 -1.98 9.66 10.15
C ARG A 299 -3.10 10.03 11.12
N LEU A 300 -4.27 10.42 10.60
CA LEU A 300 -5.50 10.66 11.38
C LEU A 300 -6.37 9.39 11.38
N TRP A 301 -7.12 9.15 12.45
CA TRP A 301 -7.89 7.92 12.63
C TRP A 301 -9.39 8.04 12.33
N SER A 302 -9.89 9.26 12.18
CA SER A 302 -11.29 9.58 11.85
C SER A 302 -11.34 10.76 10.87
N ASP A 303 -12.42 10.86 10.08
CA ASP A 303 -12.64 12.00 9.19
C ASP A 303 -12.70 13.30 10.02
N PRO A 304 -11.80 14.26 9.79
CA PRO A 304 -11.70 15.44 10.65
C PRO A 304 -12.86 16.44 10.46
N GLY A 305 -13.67 16.31 9.40
CA GLY A 305 -14.80 17.20 9.09
C GLY A 305 -14.41 18.62 8.63
N ALA A 306 -13.15 19.00 8.79
CA ALA A 306 -12.48 20.14 8.16
C ALA A 306 -11.02 19.76 7.93
N ASP A 307 -10.36 20.41 6.97
CA ASP A 307 -8.97 20.10 6.66
C ASP A 307 -8.05 20.40 7.86
N VAL A 308 -7.08 19.52 8.08
CA VAL A 308 -6.13 19.57 9.19
C VAL A 308 -4.74 19.84 8.64
N THR A 309 -4.07 20.84 9.19
CA THR A 309 -2.64 21.07 8.96
C THR A 309 -1.86 20.56 10.17
N VAL A 310 -0.95 19.63 9.94
CA VAL A 310 0.02 19.19 10.94
C VAL A 310 1.35 19.88 10.67
N THR A 311 1.87 20.62 11.64
CA THR A 311 3.19 21.27 11.56
C THR A 311 4.20 20.51 12.42
N ALA A 312 5.33 20.11 11.83
CA ALA A 312 6.46 19.50 12.50
C ALA A 312 7.57 20.55 12.73
N VAL A 313 8.04 20.68 13.97
CA VAL A 313 9.05 21.69 14.34
C VAL A 313 10.16 21.04 15.15
N SER A 314 11.40 21.14 14.70
CA SER A 314 12.59 20.75 15.47
C SER A 314 12.87 21.78 16.57
N SER A 315 13.24 21.31 17.76
CA SER A 315 13.70 22.17 18.86
C SER A 315 15.09 22.75 18.62
N ASP A 316 15.87 22.12 17.74
CA ASP A 316 17.20 22.57 17.34
C ASP A 316 17.43 22.31 15.84
N THR A 317 17.26 23.35 15.04
CA THR A 317 17.45 23.29 13.58
C THR A 317 18.91 23.34 13.15
N ALA A 318 19.84 23.62 14.06
CA ALA A 318 21.27 23.52 13.77
C ALA A 318 21.73 22.06 13.81
N ALA A 319 21.03 21.21 14.58
CA ALA A 319 21.31 19.78 14.72
C ALA A 319 20.40 18.88 13.86
N VAL A 320 19.10 19.17 13.81
CA VAL A 320 18.12 18.32 13.12
C VAL A 320 17.12 19.16 12.35
N VAL A 321 16.96 18.85 11.06
CA VAL A 321 15.94 19.43 10.20
C VAL A 321 14.88 18.42 9.82
N VAL A 322 13.70 18.92 9.47
CA VAL A 322 12.59 18.13 8.97
C VAL A 322 12.22 18.56 7.57
N ASP A 323 11.74 17.61 6.78
CA ASP A 323 11.21 17.85 5.44
C ASP A 323 9.95 17.01 5.22
N THR A 324 8.81 17.66 5.02
CA THR A 324 7.52 17.01 4.78
C THR A 324 7.24 16.75 3.30
N ASP A 325 8.05 17.27 2.36
CA ASP A 325 7.87 17.05 0.92
C ASP A 325 9.22 17.08 0.18
N SER A 326 9.94 15.96 0.20
CA SER A 326 11.23 15.81 -0.46
C SER A 326 11.21 15.99 -1.99
N SER A 327 10.04 16.17 -2.60
CA SER A 327 9.90 16.47 -4.03
C SER A 327 9.89 17.96 -4.35
N THR A 328 9.76 18.82 -3.33
CA THR A 328 9.73 20.27 -3.46
C THR A 328 11.03 20.87 -2.93
N ASP A 329 11.65 21.78 -3.69
CA ASP A 329 12.88 22.45 -3.27
C ASP A 329 12.72 23.18 -1.92
N GLY A 330 13.70 23.01 -1.03
CA GLY A 330 13.72 23.57 0.32
C GLY A 330 13.26 22.58 1.38
N LEU A 331 13.22 23.02 2.65
CA LEU A 331 12.73 22.22 3.77
C LEU A 331 11.29 22.62 4.08
N GLN A 332 10.34 21.68 3.95
CA GLN A 332 8.95 21.93 4.34
C GLN A 332 8.64 21.33 5.71
N SER A 333 7.70 21.95 6.43
CA SER A 333 7.40 21.60 7.82
C SER A 333 5.92 21.30 8.06
N THR A 334 5.12 21.15 7.01
CA THR A 334 3.66 21.08 7.11
C THR A 334 3.07 19.98 6.23
N LEU A 335 2.21 19.15 6.84
CA LEU A 335 1.36 18.16 6.19
C LEU A 335 -0.09 18.65 6.13
N THR A 336 -0.79 18.35 5.03
CA THR A 336 -2.20 18.71 4.86
C THR A 336 -3.07 17.47 4.69
N PHE A 337 -4.03 17.32 5.59
CA PHE A 337 -5.02 16.25 5.59
C PHE A 337 -6.40 16.82 5.23
N THR A 338 -6.92 16.44 4.07
CA THR A 338 -8.22 16.87 3.56
C THR A 338 -9.34 15.99 4.10
N SER A 339 -10.43 16.64 4.46
CA SER A 339 -11.63 16.01 5.03
C SER A 339 -12.54 15.35 3.98
N GLY A 340 -13.49 14.54 4.44
CA GLY A 340 -14.53 13.94 3.61
C GLY A 340 -14.20 12.59 3.01
N ALA A 341 -15.19 11.99 2.33
CA ALA A 341 -15.12 10.63 1.78
C ALA A 341 -14.09 10.45 0.63
N SER A 342 -13.65 11.55 0.01
CA SER A 342 -12.58 11.58 -0.98
C SER A 342 -11.31 12.28 -0.48
N GLY A 343 -11.28 12.61 0.81
CA GLY A 343 -10.13 13.24 1.45
C GLY A 343 -8.98 12.25 1.65
N ASN A 344 -7.81 12.77 2.02
CA ASN A 344 -6.61 11.97 2.31
C ASN A 344 -6.34 11.84 3.81
N TRP A 345 -7.30 12.18 4.68
CA TRP A 345 -7.13 12.24 6.13
C TRP A 345 -6.61 10.91 6.73
N ASP A 346 -7.04 9.78 6.19
CA ASP A 346 -6.64 8.44 6.64
C ASP A 346 -5.35 7.93 5.99
N THR A 347 -4.75 8.70 5.08
CA THR A 347 -3.54 8.32 4.37
C THR A 347 -2.32 8.78 5.18
N ALA A 348 -1.45 7.84 5.54
CA ALA A 348 -0.21 8.16 6.23
C ALA A 348 0.71 9.01 5.34
N GLN A 349 1.16 10.16 5.83
CA GLN A 349 2.05 11.08 5.10
C GLN A 349 3.43 11.12 5.77
N ASN A 350 4.49 11.19 4.96
CA ASN A 350 5.87 11.12 5.43
C ASN A 350 6.36 12.46 6.00
N VAL A 351 7.20 12.37 7.03
CA VAL A 351 8.11 13.42 7.47
C VAL A 351 9.51 12.83 7.45
N THR A 352 10.39 13.40 6.64
CA THR A 352 11.81 13.11 6.61
C THR A 352 12.49 13.89 7.72
N VAL A 353 13.42 13.25 8.41
CA VAL A 353 14.22 13.81 9.50
C VAL A 353 15.68 13.61 9.13
N SER A 354 16.47 14.68 9.14
CA SER A 354 17.90 14.59 8.80
C SER A 354 18.73 15.29 9.85
N ALA A 355 19.82 14.64 10.26
CA ALA A 355 20.88 15.31 10.98
C ALA A 355 21.46 16.41 10.07
N VAL A 356 21.55 17.62 10.60
CA VAL A 356 22.33 18.68 9.98
C VAL A 356 23.76 18.40 10.34
N ASN A 357 24.61 18.38 9.32
CA ASN A 357 26.01 18.43 9.61
C ASN A 357 26.40 19.87 9.88
N ASP A 358 26.96 20.18 11.04
CA ASP A 358 27.41 21.50 11.46
C ASP A 358 28.95 21.57 11.58
N GLY A 359 29.62 20.41 11.55
CA GLY A 359 31.07 20.30 11.44
C GLY A 359 31.81 20.46 12.75
N ASP A 360 31.12 20.35 13.90
CA ASP A 360 31.79 20.13 15.16
C ASP A 360 32.04 18.63 15.43
N VAL A 361 32.27 18.24 16.68
CA VAL A 361 32.56 16.84 17.08
C VAL A 361 31.74 16.43 18.30
N ALA A 362 30.67 17.18 18.57
CA ALA A 362 29.74 16.94 19.66
C ALA A 362 28.62 16.01 19.20
N ASP A 363 28.06 15.27 20.16
CA ASP A 363 26.82 14.53 19.94
C ASP A 363 25.65 15.40 20.41
N GLU A 364 24.59 15.52 19.62
CA GLU A 364 23.35 16.19 20.00
C GLU A 364 22.32 15.19 20.49
N GLN A 365 22.11 15.17 21.81
CA GLN A 365 21.13 14.27 22.43
C GLN A 365 19.82 14.99 22.73
N GLY A 366 18.71 14.32 22.44
CA GLY A 366 17.36 14.70 22.86
C GLY A 366 16.76 15.84 22.06
N VAL A 367 17.12 16.01 20.79
CA VAL A 367 16.46 16.97 19.90
C VAL A 367 15.01 16.53 19.69
N VAL A 368 14.05 17.43 19.94
CA VAL A 368 12.62 17.09 19.91
C VAL A 368 11.96 17.69 18.68
N ILE A 369 11.32 16.86 17.87
CA ILE A 369 10.40 17.27 16.82
C ILE A 369 8.98 17.27 17.42
N THR A 370 8.41 18.46 17.55
CA THR A 370 7.04 18.66 18.03
C THR A 370 6.08 18.67 16.85
N ASN A 371 5.05 17.83 16.90
CA ASN A 371 3.96 17.82 15.92
C ASN A 371 2.74 18.55 16.49
N THR A 372 2.17 19.49 15.74
CA THR A 372 0.98 20.25 16.16
C THR A 372 -0.09 20.22 15.07
N ALA A 373 -1.31 19.81 15.43
CA ALA A 373 -2.45 19.84 14.51
C ALA A 373 -3.29 21.10 14.71
N THR A 374 -3.65 21.72 13.60
CA THR A 374 -4.57 22.87 13.54
C THR A 374 -5.65 22.59 12.50
N ALA A 375 -6.88 22.96 12.84
CA ALA A 375 -8.04 22.82 11.94
C ALA A 375 -9.01 23.97 12.18
N ALA A 376 -9.78 24.34 11.15
CA ALA A 376 -10.77 25.42 11.28
C ALA A 376 -11.89 25.08 12.28
N SER A 377 -12.22 23.78 12.39
CA SER A 377 -13.21 23.22 13.30
C SER A 377 -12.94 21.73 13.51
N GLY A 378 -13.67 21.11 14.44
CA GLY A 378 -13.59 19.67 14.68
C GLY A 378 -12.57 19.28 15.75
N PRO A 379 -12.48 17.97 16.05
CA PRO A 379 -11.75 17.45 17.20
C PRO A 379 -10.22 17.50 17.04
N TYR A 380 -9.72 17.66 15.80
CA TYR A 380 -8.30 17.67 15.49
C TYR A 380 -7.60 19.01 15.75
N ASN A 381 -8.34 20.10 16.01
CA ASN A 381 -7.71 21.37 16.34
C ASN A 381 -7.09 21.32 17.75
N GLY A 382 -5.76 21.29 17.83
CA GLY A 382 -5.03 21.17 19.08
C GLY A 382 -5.04 19.77 19.70
N ILE A 383 -5.36 18.73 18.91
CA ILE A 383 -5.25 17.35 19.39
C ILE A 383 -3.80 17.02 19.73
N GLY A 384 -3.59 16.24 20.80
CA GLY A 384 -2.26 15.81 21.20
C GLY A 384 -1.66 14.86 20.18
N ILE A 385 -0.42 15.12 19.78
CA ILE A 385 0.36 14.26 18.89
C ILE A 385 1.66 13.92 19.60
N ASP A 386 2.06 12.65 19.55
CA ASP A 386 3.35 12.25 20.09
C ASP A 386 4.49 13.01 19.40
N SER A 387 5.45 13.46 20.21
CA SER A 387 6.67 14.07 19.73
C SER A 387 7.66 13.00 19.30
N VAL A 388 8.58 13.36 18.42
CA VAL A 388 9.68 12.48 18.01
C VAL A 388 10.96 13.00 18.64
N THR A 389 11.74 12.11 19.23
CA THR A 389 13.06 12.42 19.80
C THR A 389 14.15 11.97 18.83
N VAL A 390 15.24 12.72 18.74
CA VAL A 390 16.35 12.44 17.84
C VAL A 390 17.63 12.64 18.62
N ASP A 391 18.45 11.59 18.64
CA ASP A 391 19.84 11.64 19.07
C ASP A 391 20.71 11.62 17.80
N VAL A 392 21.62 12.57 17.69
CA VAL A 392 22.61 12.67 16.62
C VAL A 392 23.98 12.35 17.22
N THR A 393 24.70 11.41 16.60
CA THR A 393 26.10 11.14 16.91
C THR A 393 27.00 11.80 15.88
N ASP A 394 28.09 12.42 16.32
CA ASP A 394 29.12 12.95 15.44
C ASP A 394 29.63 11.84 14.51
N ALA A 395 29.72 12.17 13.22
CA ALA A 395 30.22 11.24 12.20
C ALA A 395 31.75 11.09 12.22
N GLY A 396 32.42 11.98 12.96
CA GLY A 396 33.85 12.18 12.99
C GLY A 396 34.40 12.67 11.65
N HIS A 397 35.70 12.94 11.62
CA HIS A 397 36.40 13.23 10.36
C HIS A 397 36.52 11.97 9.51
N GLY A 398 36.25 12.11 8.21
CA GLY A 398 36.27 10.98 7.28
C GLY A 398 35.81 11.37 5.89
N VAL A 399 35.73 10.39 5.00
CA VAL A 399 35.32 10.61 3.60
C VAL A 399 34.18 9.67 3.27
N LEU A 400 33.09 10.23 2.77
CA LEU A 400 31.95 9.48 2.27
C LEU A 400 32.16 9.17 0.78
N ILE A 401 31.96 7.91 0.43
CA ILE A 401 31.94 7.40 -0.94
C ILE A 401 30.51 6.97 -1.22
N ASP A 402 29.83 7.71 -2.08
CA ASP A 402 28.49 7.37 -2.56
C ASP A 402 28.63 6.58 -3.85
N ALA A 403 28.68 5.26 -3.68
CA ALA A 403 28.81 4.28 -4.74
C ALA A 403 27.99 3.04 -4.41
N PRO A 404 27.46 2.32 -5.42
CA PRO A 404 26.98 0.96 -5.20
C PRO A 404 28.12 0.06 -4.70
N ALA A 405 27.78 -1.08 -4.09
CA ALA A 405 28.76 -2.06 -3.60
C ALA A 405 29.78 -2.48 -4.68
N THR A 406 29.34 -2.52 -5.94
CA THR A 406 30.19 -2.67 -7.13
C THR A 406 29.72 -1.70 -8.21
N VAL A 407 30.63 -0.90 -8.74
CA VAL A 407 30.41 -0.09 -9.94
C VAL A 407 30.60 -0.96 -11.17
N THR A 408 29.53 -1.15 -11.95
CA THR A 408 29.58 -1.92 -13.20
C THR A 408 29.67 -0.98 -14.40
N VAL A 409 30.67 -1.17 -15.24
CA VAL A 409 30.93 -0.35 -16.44
C VAL A 409 31.22 -1.24 -17.64
N GLY A 410 30.78 -0.85 -18.85
CA GLY A 410 31.14 -1.54 -20.09
C GLY A 410 32.61 -1.29 -20.45
N ALA A 411 33.25 -2.22 -21.16
CA ALA A 411 34.53 -1.93 -21.79
C ALA A 411 34.37 -0.78 -22.80
N GLY A 412 35.22 0.24 -22.73
CA GLY A 412 35.11 1.47 -23.51
C GLY A 412 34.22 2.56 -22.89
N ASP A 413 33.39 2.21 -21.91
CA ASP A 413 32.43 3.14 -21.30
C ASP A 413 32.97 3.81 -20.04
N THR A 414 32.26 4.85 -19.59
CA THR A 414 32.49 5.52 -18.31
C THR A 414 31.32 5.41 -17.35
N ARG A 415 31.64 5.42 -16.05
CA ARG A 415 30.70 5.58 -14.94
C ARG A 415 31.30 6.50 -13.89
N GLU A 416 30.45 7.10 -13.07
CA GLU A 416 30.88 7.98 -12.00
C GLU A 416 30.34 7.48 -10.66
N TYR A 417 31.09 7.74 -9.60
CA TYR A 417 30.60 7.72 -8.22
C TYR A 417 31.00 9.02 -7.53
N LEU A 418 30.34 9.36 -6.43
CA LEU A 418 30.57 10.64 -5.76
C LEU A 418 31.43 10.45 -4.51
N ILE A 419 32.29 11.43 -4.23
CA ILE A 419 33.10 11.52 -3.02
C ILE A 419 32.86 12.86 -2.34
N ARG A 420 32.89 12.89 -1.01
CA ARG A 420 33.02 14.13 -0.23
C ARG A 420 33.62 13.90 1.17
N PRO A 421 34.23 14.92 1.79
CA PRO A 421 34.48 14.95 3.23
C PRO A 421 33.19 14.77 4.06
N LYS A 422 33.30 14.09 5.20
CA LYS A 422 32.26 14.01 6.23
C LYS A 422 32.11 15.31 7.02
N SER A 423 33.16 16.12 7.20
CA SER A 423 33.10 17.39 7.94
C SER A 423 33.96 18.46 7.26
N ASP A 424 33.87 19.71 7.75
CA ASP A 424 34.69 20.82 7.23
C ASP A 424 36.18 20.48 7.36
N PRO A 425 36.96 20.47 6.27
CA PRO A 425 38.38 20.15 6.33
C PRO A 425 39.25 21.21 7.02
N GLY A 426 38.70 22.39 7.39
CA GLY A 426 39.45 23.47 8.05
C GLY A 426 40.50 24.13 7.14
N GLY A 427 40.39 23.91 5.83
CA GLY A 427 41.38 24.27 4.81
C GLY A 427 41.06 23.62 3.47
N THR A 428 42.08 23.42 2.63
CA THR A 428 41.92 22.65 1.39
C THR A 428 42.45 21.23 1.58
N VAL A 429 41.58 20.24 1.36
CA VAL A 429 41.93 18.82 1.34
C VAL A 429 41.80 18.28 -0.09
N SER A 430 42.68 17.36 -0.50
CA SER A 430 42.62 16.73 -1.83
C SER A 430 42.74 15.22 -1.74
N PHE A 431 41.97 14.50 -2.55
CA PHE A 431 41.95 13.04 -2.62
C PHE A 431 42.30 12.56 -4.03
N SER A 432 43.15 11.54 -4.14
CA SER A 432 43.41 10.84 -5.40
C SER A 432 42.76 9.47 -5.40
N ALA A 433 42.30 9.03 -6.57
CA ALA A 433 41.88 7.66 -6.81
C ALA A 433 42.97 6.89 -7.57
N THR A 434 43.09 5.59 -7.34
CA THR A 434 44.03 4.73 -8.07
C THR A 434 43.40 3.36 -8.30
N SER A 435 43.46 2.89 -9.54
CA SER A 435 42.99 1.56 -9.91
C SER A 435 44.07 0.51 -9.66
N SER A 436 43.68 -0.64 -9.10
CA SER A 436 44.57 -1.78 -8.86
C SER A 436 44.93 -2.57 -10.13
N SER A 437 44.24 -2.32 -11.25
CA SER A 437 44.38 -3.09 -12.49
C SER A 437 44.11 -2.23 -13.73
N ALA A 438 44.72 -2.59 -14.86
CA ALA A 438 44.48 -1.95 -16.14
C ALA A 438 43.10 -2.24 -16.74
N HIS A 439 42.28 -3.11 -16.12
CA HIS A 439 40.90 -3.36 -16.56
C HIS A 439 40.01 -2.12 -16.44
N ALA A 440 40.27 -1.24 -15.47
CA ALA A 440 39.58 0.04 -15.32
C ALA A 440 40.58 1.14 -14.98
N THR A 441 40.34 2.36 -15.45
CA THR A 441 41.18 3.53 -15.17
C THR A 441 40.37 4.62 -14.49
N VAL A 442 41.08 5.49 -13.76
CA VAL A 442 40.55 6.67 -13.09
C VAL A 442 41.47 7.87 -13.39
N PRO A 443 40.97 9.11 -13.38
CA PRO A 443 41.79 10.30 -13.56
C PRO A 443 42.94 10.38 -12.56
N SER A 444 44.10 10.88 -13.01
CA SER A 444 45.26 11.13 -12.15
C SER A 444 45.15 12.43 -11.33
N SER A 445 44.25 13.33 -11.73
CA SER A 445 43.98 14.58 -11.03
C SER A 445 43.26 14.33 -9.71
N ALA A 446 43.74 14.95 -8.63
CA ALA A 446 43.10 14.87 -7.33
C ALA A 446 41.83 15.73 -7.27
N VAL A 447 40.81 15.22 -6.57
CA VAL A 447 39.56 15.94 -6.26
C VAL A 447 39.79 16.73 -4.98
N SER A 448 39.58 18.06 -5.03
CA SER A 448 39.86 18.95 -3.89
C SER A 448 38.59 19.54 -3.29
N PHE A 449 38.59 19.78 -1.99
CA PHE A 449 37.49 20.39 -1.23
C PHE A 449 38.03 21.46 -0.29
N THR A 450 37.20 22.45 0.00
CA THR A 450 37.45 23.63 0.84
C THR A 450 36.32 23.79 1.86
N GLY A 451 36.51 24.64 2.87
CA GLY A 451 35.45 24.95 3.84
C GLY A 451 34.14 25.46 3.22
N SER A 452 34.15 26.00 1.99
CA SER A 452 32.95 26.49 1.31
C SER A 452 32.21 25.46 0.45
N ASP A 453 32.86 24.36 0.05
CA ASP A 453 32.30 23.41 -0.93
C ASP A 453 32.44 21.94 -0.51
N TRP A 454 32.94 21.66 0.69
CA TRP A 454 33.13 20.30 1.20
C TRP A 454 31.83 19.49 1.26
N ARG A 455 30.68 20.17 1.40
CA ARG A 455 29.34 19.56 1.41
C ARG A 455 28.85 19.15 0.03
N THR A 456 29.41 19.72 -1.04
CA THR A 456 29.01 19.43 -2.42
C THR A 456 29.76 18.20 -2.91
N PRO A 457 29.10 17.05 -3.13
CA PRO A 457 29.76 15.86 -3.63
C PRO A 457 30.38 16.12 -5.01
N LYS A 458 31.57 15.55 -5.24
CA LYS A 458 32.27 15.68 -6.53
C LYS A 458 32.45 14.29 -7.18
N PRO A 459 32.37 14.20 -8.52
CA PRO A 459 32.46 12.92 -9.21
C PRO A 459 33.89 12.40 -9.31
N VAL A 460 34.02 11.08 -9.23
CA VAL A 460 35.19 10.31 -9.68
C VAL A 460 34.76 9.46 -10.87
N VAL A 461 35.36 9.74 -12.02
CA VAL A 461 35.09 9.02 -13.27
C VAL A 461 35.91 7.73 -13.32
N VAL A 462 35.25 6.62 -13.63
CA VAL A 462 35.84 5.31 -13.88
C VAL A 462 35.60 4.95 -15.33
N THR A 463 36.68 4.64 -16.07
CA THR A 463 36.60 4.15 -17.45
C THR A 463 36.88 2.65 -17.48
N GLY A 464 35.96 1.88 -18.07
CA GLY A 464 36.20 0.46 -18.36
C GLY A 464 37.13 0.32 -19.56
N VAL A 465 38.19 -0.47 -19.44
CA VAL A 465 39.17 -0.69 -20.53
C VAL A 465 39.02 -2.07 -21.12
N SER A 466 38.94 -3.10 -20.27
CA SER A 466 38.76 -4.48 -20.71
C SER A 466 38.02 -5.30 -19.67
N VAL A 467 37.31 -6.32 -20.12
CA VAL A 467 36.51 -7.21 -19.26
C VAL A 467 37.35 -7.76 -18.12
N GLY A 468 36.85 -7.61 -16.90
CA GLY A 468 37.59 -7.99 -15.69
C GLY A 468 37.10 -7.27 -14.45
N SER A 469 37.97 -7.18 -13.45
CA SER A 469 37.69 -6.46 -12.21
C SER A 469 38.88 -5.60 -11.79
N ALA A 470 38.58 -4.53 -11.07
CA ALA A 470 39.55 -3.65 -10.46
C ALA A 470 39.03 -3.16 -9.11
N THR A 471 39.94 -2.76 -8.22
CA THR A 471 39.61 -2.02 -7.00
C THR A 471 40.16 -0.61 -7.15
N VAL A 472 39.30 0.39 -6.97
CA VAL A 472 39.70 1.80 -6.90
C VAL A 472 39.94 2.17 -5.44
N SER A 473 41.20 2.41 -5.10
CA SER A 473 41.62 2.86 -3.77
C SER A 473 41.77 4.38 -3.74
N HIS A 474 41.59 4.97 -2.56
CA HIS A 474 41.68 6.41 -2.36
C HIS A 474 42.76 6.76 -1.34
N SER A 475 43.36 7.93 -1.51
CA SER A 475 44.34 8.48 -0.56
C SER A 475 44.27 9.99 -0.50
N VAL A 476 44.59 10.55 0.66
CA VAL A 476 44.76 11.99 0.85
C VAL A 476 46.07 12.43 0.22
N THR A 477 46.03 13.45 -0.64
CA THR A 477 47.19 14.02 -1.35
C THR A 477 47.54 15.43 -0.89
N ALA A 478 46.55 16.19 -0.43
CA ALA A 478 46.75 17.41 0.35
C ALA A 478 46.02 17.25 1.67
N ALA A 479 46.78 17.18 2.76
CA ALA A 479 46.25 16.88 4.10
C ALA A 479 45.95 18.16 4.88
N THR A 480 44.97 18.06 5.78
CA THR A 480 44.71 19.05 6.84
C THR A 480 44.90 18.37 8.21
N ALA A 481 44.66 19.10 9.30
CA ALA A 481 44.75 18.52 10.64
C ALA A 481 43.75 17.37 10.82
N ASP A 482 42.53 17.57 10.31
CA ASP A 482 41.40 16.66 10.46
C ASP A 482 41.39 15.56 9.38
N TYR A 483 42.08 15.81 8.27
CA TYR A 483 42.26 14.89 7.15
C TYR A 483 43.74 14.54 6.93
N PRO A 484 44.36 13.73 7.81
CA PRO A 484 45.76 13.40 7.70
C PRO A 484 46.04 12.46 6.52
N ALA A 485 47.28 12.43 6.04
CA ALA A 485 47.72 11.52 4.98
C ALA A 485 47.51 10.02 5.30
N THR A 486 47.35 9.68 6.58
CA THR A 486 47.10 8.31 7.08
C THR A 486 45.61 7.96 7.18
N LEU A 487 44.71 8.88 6.83
CA LEU A 487 43.27 8.63 6.86
C LEU A 487 42.93 7.45 5.94
N THR A 488 42.24 6.45 6.49
CA THR A 488 41.75 5.32 5.70
C THR A 488 40.45 5.73 5.01
N ILE A 489 40.45 5.65 3.68
CA ILE A 489 39.28 5.98 2.86
C ILE A 489 38.76 4.68 2.22
N PRO A 490 37.43 4.41 2.23
CA PRO A 490 36.87 3.23 1.60
C PRO A 490 37.28 3.09 0.11
N SER A 491 37.50 1.85 -0.33
CA SER A 491 37.74 1.54 -1.75
C SER A 491 36.43 1.14 -2.46
N VAL A 492 36.41 1.28 -3.78
CA VAL A 492 35.27 0.91 -4.64
C VAL A 492 35.65 -0.28 -5.49
N GLN A 493 34.79 -1.32 -5.51
CA GLN A 493 34.93 -2.43 -6.45
C GLN A 493 34.38 -2.05 -7.81
N VAL A 494 35.13 -2.34 -8.87
CA VAL A 494 34.73 -2.09 -10.26
C VAL A 494 34.66 -3.43 -11.01
N SER A 495 33.54 -3.68 -11.65
CA SER A 495 33.36 -4.79 -12.58
C SER A 495 33.22 -4.24 -14.00
N VAL A 496 34.13 -4.66 -14.87
CA VAL A 496 34.11 -4.28 -16.28
C VAL A 496 33.50 -5.43 -17.07
N VAL A 497 32.39 -5.16 -17.74
CA VAL A 497 31.63 -6.15 -18.52
C VAL A 497 31.82 -5.94 -20.01
N ALA A 498 31.62 -7.00 -20.80
CA ALA A 498 31.63 -6.89 -22.25
C ALA A 498 30.44 -6.04 -22.72
N VAL A 499 30.65 -5.27 -23.79
CA VAL A 499 29.59 -4.56 -24.50
C VAL A 499 29.05 -5.44 -25.65
N PRO A 500 27.80 -5.27 -26.10
CA PRO A 500 27.28 -5.99 -27.27
C PRO A 500 28.01 -5.58 -28.55
N SER A 501 28.03 -6.48 -29.54
CA SER A 501 28.52 -6.18 -30.89
C SER A 501 27.35 -5.84 -31.82
N ALA A 502 27.45 -4.75 -32.59
CA ALA A 502 26.45 -4.30 -33.54
C ALA A 502 26.69 -4.83 -34.97
N SER A 503 25.63 -5.21 -35.67
CA SER A 503 25.66 -5.66 -37.08
C SER A 503 24.36 -5.34 -37.80
N PHE A 504 24.41 -5.06 -39.09
CA PHE A 504 23.24 -5.08 -39.95
C PHE A 504 22.70 -6.51 -40.09
N ARG A 505 21.37 -6.63 -40.06
CA ARG A 505 20.68 -7.93 -40.17
C ARG A 505 20.86 -8.58 -41.54
N ALA A 506 20.95 -7.77 -42.59
CA ALA A 506 21.16 -8.21 -43.96
C ALA A 506 22.27 -7.39 -44.62
N THR A 507 22.99 -8.00 -45.55
CA THR A 507 24.06 -7.35 -46.32
C THR A 507 23.53 -6.53 -47.50
N THR A 508 22.28 -6.77 -47.90
CA THR A 508 21.64 -6.08 -49.02
C THR A 508 20.17 -5.84 -48.75
N TYR A 509 19.68 -4.70 -49.22
CA TYR A 509 18.28 -4.29 -49.26
C TYR A 509 17.97 -3.71 -50.65
N SER A 510 16.69 -3.60 -51.00
CA SER A 510 16.25 -2.98 -52.25
C SER A 510 15.04 -2.10 -51.99
N ALA A 511 15.01 -0.94 -52.64
CA ALA A 511 13.86 -0.05 -52.74
C ALA A 511 13.74 0.41 -54.20
N GLY A 512 12.55 0.82 -54.64
CA GLY A 512 12.34 1.48 -55.93
C GLY A 512 11.85 2.90 -55.74
N GLU A 513 11.84 3.70 -56.79
CA GLU A 513 11.28 5.06 -56.77
C GLU A 513 9.75 5.04 -56.67
N ASP A 514 9.08 4.06 -57.30
CA ASP A 514 7.65 3.83 -57.18
C ASP A 514 7.16 3.90 -55.70
N PRO A 515 6.13 4.74 -55.40
CA PRO A 515 5.59 4.93 -54.05
C PRO A 515 5.12 3.67 -53.32
N SER A 516 4.93 2.55 -54.02
CA SER A 516 4.60 1.24 -53.44
C SER A 516 5.82 0.44 -52.97
N SER A 517 7.03 0.87 -53.33
CA SER A 517 8.31 0.19 -53.03
C SER A 517 9.42 1.11 -52.50
N ASN A 518 9.14 2.40 -52.34
CA ASN A 518 10.11 3.42 -51.93
C ASN A 518 10.49 3.44 -50.45
N LEU A 519 9.88 2.59 -49.61
CA LEU A 519 10.23 2.47 -48.20
C LEU A 519 10.94 1.15 -47.91
N VAL A 520 12.10 1.23 -47.24
CA VAL A 520 12.83 0.05 -46.78
C VAL A 520 13.33 0.19 -45.34
N ASP A 521 13.06 -0.82 -44.52
CA ASP A 521 13.54 -0.90 -43.14
C ASP A 521 14.91 -1.60 -43.07
N VAL A 522 15.95 -0.82 -42.83
CA VAL A 522 17.30 -1.34 -42.56
C VAL A 522 17.43 -1.67 -41.08
N TRP A 523 17.70 -2.93 -40.75
CA TRP A 523 17.75 -3.40 -39.36
C TRP A 523 19.18 -3.49 -38.85
N VAL A 524 19.39 -2.96 -37.64
CA VAL A 524 20.61 -3.13 -36.84
C VAL A 524 20.30 -4.03 -35.65
N ASP A 525 21.13 -5.04 -35.45
CA ASP A 525 21.04 -6.03 -34.38
C ASP A 525 22.25 -5.95 -33.45
N LEU A 526 22.03 -6.22 -32.17
CA LEU A 526 23.06 -6.37 -31.13
C LEU A 526 23.19 -7.85 -30.71
N SER A 527 24.42 -8.28 -30.41
CA SER A 527 24.68 -9.66 -29.94
C SER A 527 24.20 -9.93 -28.51
N ALA A 528 23.94 -8.89 -27.72
CA ALA A 528 23.32 -8.95 -26.41
C ALA A 528 22.35 -7.77 -26.24
N ASP A 529 21.60 -7.75 -25.14
CA ASP A 529 20.64 -6.67 -24.87
C ASP A 529 21.37 -5.33 -24.71
N ALA A 530 20.79 -4.26 -25.24
CA ALA A 530 21.33 -2.91 -25.10
C ALA A 530 21.51 -2.53 -23.62
N PRO A 531 22.58 -1.78 -23.28
CA PRO A 531 22.91 -1.44 -21.90
C PRO A 531 21.82 -0.59 -21.22
N SER A 532 21.90 -0.48 -19.90
CA SER A 532 21.05 0.43 -19.12
C SER A 532 21.22 1.86 -19.61
N GLY A 533 20.12 2.50 -20.06
CA GLY A 533 20.14 3.81 -20.71
C GLY A 533 19.96 3.75 -22.24
N GLY A 534 20.09 2.57 -22.86
CA GLY A 534 20.06 2.41 -24.31
C GLY A 534 21.42 2.67 -24.97
N VAL A 535 21.47 2.59 -26.29
CA VAL A 535 22.68 2.85 -27.09
C VAL A 535 22.32 3.40 -28.46
N ASP A 536 23.10 4.34 -28.96
CA ASP A 536 23.00 4.85 -30.32
C ASP A 536 24.10 4.20 -31.18
N VAL A 537 23.71 3.36 -32.13
CA VAL A 537 24.64 2.70 -33.04
C VAL A 537 24.86 3.58 -34.25
N HIS A 538 26.09 4.02 -34.47
CA HIS A 538 26.48 4.94 -35.54
C HIS A 538 26.87 4.21 -36.84
N TYR A 539 26.64 4.88 -37.97
CA TYR A 539 27.06 4.44 -39.30
C TYR A 539 27.47 5.63 -40.18
N ALA A 540 28.36 5.37 -41.15
CA ALA A 540 28.72 6.27 -42.23
C ALA A 540 28.02 5.85 -43.54
N LEU A 541 27.75 6.83 -44.41
CA LEU A 541 27.10 6.67 -45.71
C LEU A 541 28.09 6.88 -46.86
N SER A 542 27.94 6.08 -47.91
CA SER A 542 28.62 6.19 -49.21
C SER A 542 27.75 5.55 -50.30
N GLY A 543 28.24 5.43 -51.53
CA GLY A 543 27.49 4.84 -52.65
C GLY A 543 27.47 5.75 -53.87
N THR A 544 26.55 5.49 -54.79
CA THR A 544 26.32 6.32 -55.99
C THR A 544 25.18 7.29 -55.79
N ALA A 545 24.18 6.93 -54.98
CA ALA A 545 23.06 7.80 -54.66
C ALA A 545 23.52 9.05 -53.89
N THR A 546 22.97 10.19 -54.29
CA THR A 546 23.15 11.51 -53.72
C THR A 546 22.07 11.83 -52.68
N ALA A 547 22.15 13.01 -52.07
CA ALA A 547 21.17 13.45 -51.07
C ALA A 547 19.81 13.86 -51.69
N SER A 548 19.69 13.86 -53.01
CA SER A 548 18.43 14.14 -53.71
C SER A 548 17.55 12.90 -53.83
N ASP A 549 18.14 11.70 -53.75
CA ASP A 549 17.49 10.44 -54.13
C ASP A 549 16.82 9.76 -52.92
N TYR A 550 17.02 10.30 -51.71
CA TYR A 550 16.41 9.78 -50.50
C TYR A 550 16.25 10.82 -49.39
N SER A 551 15.13 10.72 -48.67
CA SER A 551 14.79 11.60 -47.55
C SER A 551 14.56 10.88 -46.21
N GLY A 552 14.61 9.55 -46.18
CA GLY A 552 14.18 8.75 -45.02
C GLY A 552 15.01 8.85 -43.74
N PHE A 553 16.25 9.34 -43.80
CA PHE A 553 17.09 9.45 -42.61
C PHE A 553 16.85 10.73 -41.77
N ARG A 554 15.78 11.50 -42.05
CA ARG A 554 15.52 12.86 -41.55
C ARG A 554 15.55 13.12 -40.04
N GLN A 555 15.72 12.10 -39.19
CA GLN A 555 15.96 12.31 -37.75
C GLN A 555 17.39 11.99 -37.28
N ALA A 556 18.27 11.42 -38.11
CA ALA A 556 19.55 10.90 -37.65
C ALA A 556 20.76 11.09 -38.59
N VAL A 557 20.59 11.51 -39.85
CA VAL A 557 21.73 11.69 -40.76
C VAL A 557 22.15 13.16 -40.87
N ASP A 558 23.42 13.40 -40.59
CA ASP A 558 24.10 14.64 -40.94
C ASP A 558 24.64 14.51 -42.37
N HIS A 559 23.96 15.17 -43.32
CA HIS A 559 24.34 15.17 -44.74
C HIS A 559 25.62 15.99 -45.03
N ALA A 560 26.11 16.80 -44.07
CA ALA A 560 27.39 17.47 -44.21
C ALA A 560 28.56 16.51 -43.91
N THR A 561 28.36 15.55 -43.00
CA THR A 561 29.37 14.57 -42.59
C THR A 561 29.14 13.18 -43.18
N MET A 562 28.00 12.94 -43.83
CA MET A 562 27.57 11.64 -44.37
C MET A 562 27.56 10.55 -43.30
N THR A 563 27.00 10.84 -42.12
CA THR A 563 26.92 9.91 -40.98
C THR A 563 25.54 9.92 -40.34
N GLY A 564 25.09 8.80 -39.77
CA GLY A 564 23.90 8.76 -38.94
C GLY A 564 23.94 7.73 -37.81
N SER A 565 22.82 7.56 -37.11
CA SER A 565 22.70 6.60 -36.02
C SER A 565 21.33 5.92 -35.93
N VAL A 566 21.26 4.79 -35.22
CA VAL A 566 20.03 4.07 -34.85
C VAL A 566 20.01 3.85 -33.34
N SER A 567 19.00 4.38 -32.67
CA SER A 567 18.84 4.26 -31.21
C SER A 567 18.17 2.95 -30.82
N LEU A 568 18.79 2.21 -29.91
CA LEU A 568 18.22 1.05 -29.22
C LEU A 568 17.92 1.40 -27.77
N ARG A 569 16.67 1.17 -27.33
CA ARG A 569 16.29 1.35 -25.92
C ARG A 569 16.93 0.25 -25.07
N ALA A 570 17.19 0.54 -23.79
CA ALA A 570 17.69 -0.43 -22.83
C ALA A 570 16.91 -1.75 -22.88
N GLY A 571 17.62 -2.88 -22.87
CA GLY A 571 17.02 -4.21 -22.99
C GLY A 571 16.62 -4.63 -24.41
N SER A 572 16.67 -3.73 -25.41
CA SER A 572 16.37 -4.08 -26.81
C SER A 572 17.58 -4.70 -27.49
N ARG A 573 17.34 -5.59 -28.46
CA ARG A 573 18.40 -6.24 -29.24
C ARG A 573 18.43 -5.82 -30.70
N SER A 574 17.43 -5.09 -31.16
CA SER A 574 17.37 -4.60 -32.54
C SER A 574 16.61 -3.29 -32.65
N ALA A 575 16.95 -2.52 -33.67
CA ALA A 575 16.22 -1.35 -34.10
C ALA A 575 16.30 -1.21 -35.62
N LYS A 576 15.40 -0.41 -36.19
CA LYS A 576 15.33 -0.19 -37.63
C LYS A 576 15.49 1.30 -37.95
N ALA A 577 16.20 1.58 -39.04
CA ALA A 577 16.19 2.85 -39.74
C ALA A 577 15.35 2.69 -41.00
N THR A 578 14.27 3.46 -41.12
CA THR A 578 13.43 3.45 -42.32
C THR A 578 14.01 4.44 -43.32
N LEU A 579 14.46 3.93 -44.46
CA LEU A 579 14.87 4.71 -45.61
C LEU A 579 13.66 4.93 -46.53
N SER A 580 13.54 6.14 -47.06
CA SER A 580 12.58 6.53 -48.08
C SER A 580 13.37 7.01 -49.27
N VAL A 581 13.22 6.33 -50.41
CA VAL A 581 13.67 6.78 -51.71
C VAL A 581 12.70 7.87 -52.18
N ASP A 582 13.24 8.93 -52.76
CA ASP A 582 12.46 10.04 -53.28
C ASP A 582 12.12 9.74 -54.74
N ASP A 583 10.83 9.61 -55.03
CA ASP A 583 10.28 9.40 -56.38
C ASP A 583 10.40 10.70 -57.19
N ASP A 584 10.99 10.64 -58.38
CA ASP A 584 11.05 11.78 -59.29
C ASP A 584 10.50 11.50 -60.71
N CYS A 585 11.09 12.05 -61.76
CA CYS A 585 10.65 11.80 -63.13
C CYS A 585 11.84 11.78 -64.10
N VAL A 586 13.03 11.50 -63.57
CA VAL A 586 14.31 11.58 -64.26
C VAL A 586 14.76 10.16 -64.54
N GLU A 587 14.96 9.85 -65.83
CA GLU A 587 15.60 8.60 -66.23
C GLU A 587 17.03 8.53 -65.67
N ASP A 588 17.24 7.65 -64.70
CA ASP A 588 18.54 7.40 -64.07
C ASP A 588 18.95 5.90 -64.14
N ASP A 589 20.26 5.64 -64.09
CA ASP A 589 20.76 4.26 -63.91
C ASP A 589 20.58 3.87 -62.43
N GLY A 590 20.12 2.65 -62.14
CA GLY A 590 19.91 2.19 -60.76
C GLY A 590 21.10 2.44 -59.82
N GLU A 591 20.81 2.98 -58.64
CA GLU A 591 21.81 3.53 -57.71
C GLU A 591 22.02 2.70 -56.44
N THR A 592 22.97 3.12 -55.59
CA THR A 592 23.28 2.45 -54.32
C THR A 592 23.52 3.41 -53.16
N ILE A 593 23.04 3.03 -51.98
CA ILE A 593 23.39 3.62 -50.68
C ILE A 593 24.11 2.54 -49.86
N VAL A 594 25.34 2.80 -49.43
CA VAL A 594 26.17 1.89 -48.64
C VAL A 594 26.30 2.44 -47.22
N LEU A 595 25.79 1.69 -46.24
CA LEU A 595 25.91 2.00 -44.82
C LEU A 595 27.05 1.16 -44.21
N THR A 596 27.96 1.81 -43.50
CA THR A 596 29.06 1.16 -42.76
C THR A 596 28.96 1.51 -41.29
N LEU A 597 28.79 0.52 -40.40
CA LEU A 597 28.81 0.75 -38.96
C LEU A 597 30.18 1.29 -38.53
N THR A 598 30.15 2.27 -37.62
CA THR A 598 31.35 2.85 -37.01
C THR A 598 31.37 2.56 -35.51
N ASP A 599 32.55 2.51 -34.90
CA ASP A 599 32.67 2.34 -33.45
C ASP A 599 32.00 3.48 -32.68
N GLY A 600 31.48 3.16 -31.50
CA GLY A 600 30.79 4.11 -30.63
C GLY A 600 30.88 3.67 -29.17
N THR A 601 30.20 4.39 -28.28
CA THR A 601 30.14 4.05 -26.86
C THR A 601 29.03 3.03 -26.60
N GLY A 602 29.26 2.05 -25.72
CA GLY A 602 28.26 1.05 -25.33
C GLY A 602 28.08 -0.12 -26.30
N TYR A 603 28.85 -0.19 -27.39
CA TYR A 603 28.87 -1.33 -28.32
C TYR A 603 30.21 -1.42 -29.07
N ASP A 604 30.54 -2.62 -29.56
CA ASP A 604 31.61 -2.85 -30.53
C ASP A 604 31.03 -3.05 -31.93
N VAL A 605 31.76 -2.71 -33.00
CA VAL A 605 31.34 -3.11 -34.36
C VAL A 605 31.57 -4.62 -34.56
N GLY A 606 30.53 -5.34 -34.96
CA GLY A 606 30.60 -6.76 -35.26
C GLY A 606 31.54 -7.05 -36.44
N THR A 607 32.26 -8.17 -36.36
CA THR A 607 33.20 -8.58 -37.42
C THR A 607 32.52 -9.05 -38.71
N THR A 608 31.21 -9.29 -38.66
CA THR A 608 30.36 -9.65 -39.80
C THR A 608 29.13 -8.77 -39.84
N GLY A 609 28.68 -8.38 -41.03
CA GLY A 609 27.49 -7.52 -41.19
C GLY A 609 27.72 -6.06 -40.77
N ASN A 610 28.97 -5.58 -40.76
CA ASN A 610 29.28 -4.17 -40.49
C ASN A 610 29.01 -3.24 -41.70
N VAL A 611 28.69 -3.80 -42.86
CA VAL A 611 28.33 -3.07 -44.08
C VAL A 611 27.04 -3.64 -44.65
N THR A 612 26.15 -2.77 -45.11
CA THR A 612 24.98 -3.14 -45.91
C THR A 612 24.78 -2.18 -47.07
N THR A 613 24.24 -2.68 -48.19
CA THR A 613 23.95 -1.89 -49.38
C THR A 613 22.47 -1.89 -49.66
N VAL A 614 21.87 -0.71 -49.84
CA VAL A 614 20.54 -0.56 -50.43
C VAL A 614 20.71 -0.25 -51.91
N THR A 615 20.07 -1.04 -52.78
CA THR A 615 19.98 -0.75 -54.21
C THR A 615 18.67 -0.03 -54.50
N ILE A 616 18.75 1.06 -55.27
CA ILE A 616 17.61 1.84 -55.74
C ILE A 616 17.31 1.42 -57.17
N ALA A 617 16.07 1.02 -57.44
CA ALA A 617 15.60 0.69 -58.77
C ALA A 617 14.81 1.87 -59.35
N ASP A 618 15.28 2.37 -60.48
CA ASP A 618 14.61 3.36 -61.32
C ASP A 618 13.33 2.78 -61.96
N ASP A 619 12.28 3.60 -62.06
CA ASP A 619 11.03 3.27 -62.74
C ASP A 619 10.58 4.28 -63.81
N ASP A 620 11.44 5.21 -64.22
CA ASP A 620 11.14 6.26 -65.19
C ASP A 620 11.44 5.90 -66.68
N ASP A 621 11.78 4.63 -66.98
CA ASP A 621 12.12 4.15 -68.36
C ASP A 621 11.09 4.64 -69.41
N PRO A 622 11.49 5.52 -70.34
CA PRO A 622 10.57 6.06 -71.32
C PRO A 622 10.08 4.94 -72.24
N ALA A 623 8.79 4.60 -72.12
CA ALA A 623 8.13 3.60 -72.95
C ALA A 623 8.53 3.72 -74.44
N ARG A 624 9.32 2.78 -74.95
CA ARG A 624 9.79 2.79 -76.34
C ARG A 624 8.60 2.71 -77.30
N PRO A 625 8.45 3.62 -78.28
CA PRO A 625 7.41 3.49 -79.29
C PRO A 625 7.75 2.32 -80.25
N GLU A 626 6.88 1.30 -80.31
CA GLU A 626 6.96 0.25 -81.32
C GLU A 626 6.51 0.77 -82.71
N ILE A 627 7.41 0.78 -83.68
CA ILE A 627 7.05 1.02 -85.09
C ILE A 627 6.76 -0.32 -85.78
N GLY A 628 5.49 -0.61 -86.03
CA GLY A 628 5.05 -1.73 -86.85
C GLY A 628 5.09 -1.42 -88.34
N VAL A 629 6.14 -1.86 -89.05
CA VAL A 629 6.16 -1.81 -90.52
C VAL A 629 5.33 -2.97 -91.07
N ARG A 630 4.14 -2.69 -91.63
CA ARG A 630 3.41 -3.67 -92.43
C ARG A 630 4.00 -3.68 -93.84
N GLY A 631 4.60 -4.80 -94.25
CA GLY A 631 5.06 -5.00 -95.63
C GLY A 631 3.89 -4.86 -96.62
N GLY A 632 4.04 -3.98 -97.60
CA GLY A 632 3.14 -3.92 -98.76
C GLY A 632 3.25 -5.20 -99.61
N PRO A 633 2.27 -5.47 -100.49
CA PRO A 633 2.23 -6.69 -101.29
C PRO A 633 3.46 -6.82 -102.22
N ALA A 634 3.89 -8.06 -102.46
CA ALA A 634 5.03 -8.39 -103.31
C ALA A 634 4.84 -7.90 -104.76
N VAL A 635 5.91 -7.35 -105.34
CA VAL A 635 5.97 -6.95 -106.76
C VAL A 635 6.45 -8.16 -107.58
N ALA A 636 5.72 -8.50 -108.63
CA ALA A 636 6.20 -9.36 -109.72
C ALA A 636 6.38 -8.48 -110.97
N GLU A 637 7.56 -8.53 -111.60
CA GLU A 637 7.80 -7.90 -112.91
C GLU A 637 6.93 -8.57 -113.99
N GLY A 638 6.31 -7.74 -114.83
CA GLY A 638 5.30 -8.15 -115.82
C GLY A 638 5.90 -8.92 -117.00
N ASP A 639 5.02 -9.34 -117.92
CA ASP A 639 5.47 -9.82 -119.24
C ASP A 639 6.16 -8.71 -120.04
#